data_AF-A0A382XYN2-F1
#
_entry.id   AF-A0A382XYN2-F1
#
_cell.length_a   1.000
_cell.length_b   1.000
_cell.length_c   1.000
_cell.angle_alpha   90.00
_cell.angle_beta   90.00
_cell.angle_gamma   90.00
#
_symmetry.space_group_name_H-M   'P 1'
#
loop_
_entity.id
_entity.type
_entity.pdbx_description
1 polymer ?
#
loop_
_entity_poly.entity_id
_entity_poly.type
_entity_poly.pdbx_seq_one_letter_code
_entity_poly.pdbx_strand_id
1 'polypeptide(L)'
;MLLNSSMTNDHKRQLNLELWFPTPVYWIDVPDYETLNKDLEPNILDWSKKDPGINVTNQGGWHSTTDMHTKDWAKPLLLELQAMQVKVIENEEWLQPTKIG
;
A
#
# COMPACT_ATOMS: atom_id res chain seq x y z
N MET A 1 29.02 -61.86 -6.36
CA MET A 1 27.68 -61.43 -6.78
C MET A 1 27.10 -60.67 -5.59
N LEU A 2 27.24 -59.34 -5.59
CA LEU A 2 26.91 -58.50 -4.43
C LEU A 2 25.43 -58.12 -4.48
N LEU A 3 24.72 -58.42 -3.39
CA LEU A 3 23.32 -58.10 -3.17
C LEU A 3 23.18 -56.63 -2.70
N ASN A 4 22.15 -55.99 -3.24
CA ASN A 4 21.34 -54.90 -2.67
C ASN A 4 22.07 -53.72 -2.01
N SER A 5 22.34 -52.69 -2.80
CA SER A 5 22.26 -51.31 -2.29
C SER A 5 20.82 -50.83 -2.41
N SER A 6 20.12 -50.80 -1.27
CA SER A 6 18.79 -50.23 -1.13
C SER A 6 18.78 -48.79 -1.66
N MET A 7 18.05 -48.54 -2.74
CA MET A 7 17.54 -47.21 -3.01
C MET A 7 16.47 -46.92 -1.96
N THR A 8 16.89 -46.35 -0.84
CA THR A 8 15.96 -45.73 0.10
C THR A 8 15.36 -44.53 -0.63
N ASN A 9 14.17 -44.75 -1.21
CA ASN A 9 13.24 -43.71 -1.62
C ASN A 9 12.91 -42.88 -0.38
N ASP A 10 13.80 -41.96 -0.05
CA ASP A 10 13.47 -40.84 0.82
C ASP A 10 12.62 -39.93 -0.08
N HIS A 11 11.31 -40.20 -0.11
CA HIS A 11 10.30 -39.27 -0.59
C HIS A 11 10.33 -38.08 0.37
N LYS A 12 11.40 -37.29 0.24
CA LYS A 12 11.66 -36.06 0.98
C LYS A 12 10.40 -35.23 0.84
N ARG A 13 9.75 -34.99 1.97
CA ARG A 13 8.49 -34.26 2.08
C ARG A 13 8.63 -32.96 1.29
N GLN A 14 8.02 -32.89 0.12
CA GLN A 14 8.06 -31.71 -0.73
C GLN A 14 6.94 -30.78 -0.29
N LEU A 15 7.30 -29.58 0.16
CA LEU A 15 6.35 -28.53 0.46
C LEU A 15 6.03 -27.79 -0.84
N ASN A 16 4.79 -27.92 -1.31
CA ASN A 16 4.28 -27.16 -2.45
C ASN A 16 3.41 -26.01 -1.92
N LEU A 17 3.66 -24.80 -2.41
CA LEU A 17 2.86 -23.61 -2.12
C LEU A 17 2.24 -23.13 -3.43
N GLU A 18 0.91 -23.11 -3.48
CA GLU A 18 0.14 -22.50 -4.57
C GLU A 18 -0.73 -21.40 -3.98
N LEU A 19 -0.53 -20.17 -4.44
CA LEU A 19 -1.31 -19.02 -4.01
C LEU A 19 -2.43 -18.77 -5.02
N TRP A 20 -3.67 -18.85 -4.55
CA TRP A 20 -4.86 -18.56 -5.36
C TRP A 20 -5.44 -17.22 -4.93
N PHE A 21 -5.31 -16.23 -5.81
CA PHE A 21 -5.75 -14.84 -5.57
C PHE A 21 -5.18 -14.23 -4.27
N PRO A 22 -3.87 -14.38 -3.98
CA PRO A 22 -3.30 -13.72 -2.82
C PRO A 22 -3.48 -12.21 -3.00
N THR A 23 -3.99 -11.54 -1.96
CA THR A 23 -4.07 -10.08 -1.93
C THR A 23 -2.93 -9.58 -1.06
N PRO A 24 -1.82 -9.09 -1.65
CA PRO A 24 -0.72 -8.55 -0.87
C PRO A 24 -1.14 -7.26 -0.18
N VAL A 25 -0.71 -7.10 1.08
CA VAL A 25 -0.93 -5.88 1.86
C VAL A 25 0.43 -5.29 2.18
N TYR A 26 0.71 -4.11 1.62
CA TYR A 26 1.92 -3.35 1.89
C TYR A 26 1.65 -2.29 2.94
N TRP A 27 2.62 -2.09 3.83
CA TRP A 27 2.62 -1.04 4.82
C TRP A 27 4.05 -0.57 5.05
N ILE A 28 4.18 0.70 5.42
CA ILE A 28 5.44 1.29 5.88
C ILE A 28 5.12 2.16 7.08
N ASP A 29 6.06 2.25 8.02
CA ASP A 29 6.03 3.31 9.01
C ASP A 29 6.51 4.61 8.35
N VAL A 30 5.74 5.68 8.52
CA VAL A 30 6.14 7.01 8.04
C VAL A 30 7.19 7.57 9.00
N PRO A 31 8.38 7.94 8.53
CA PRO A 31 9.39 8.59 9.36
C PRO A 31 8.85 9.92 9.92
N ASP A 32 9.20 10.24 11.17
CA ASP A 32 8.81 11.49 11.83
C ASP A 32 7.29 11.77 11.82
N TYR A 33 6.47 10.71 11.85
CA TYR A 33 5.00 10.81 11.74
C TYR A 33 4.39 11.69 12.83
N GLU A 34 5.00 11.83 14.01
CA GLU A 34 4.52 12.73 15.06
C GLU A 34 4.56 14.19 14.61
N THR A 35 5.65 14.60 13.93
CA THR A 35 5.79 15.96 13.39
C THR A 35 4.81 16.16 12.23
N LEU A 36 4.75 15.19 11.31
CA LEU A 36 3.82 15.23 10.19
C LEU A 36 2.37 15.37 10.66
N ASN A 37 1.94 14.57 11.64
CA ASN A 37 0.58 14.60 12.17
C ASN A 37 0.27 15.91 12.88
N LYS A 38 1.23 16.45 13.65
CA LYS A 38 1.08 17.74 14.33
C LYS A 38 0.79 18.87 13.35
N ASP A 39 1.35 18.81 12.14
CA ASP A 39 1.12 19.79 11.09
C ASP A 39 -0.15 19.49 10.27
N LEU A 40 -0.43 18.23 9.95
CA LEU A 40 -1.59 17.83 9.14
C LEU A 40 -2.92 18.02 9.87
N GLU A 41 -3.03 17.58 11.12
CA GLU A 41 -4.27 17.56 11.88
C GLU A 41 -4.99 18.92 11.93
N PRO A 42 -4.35 20.03 12.35
CA PRO A 42 -5.02 21.32 12.40
C PRO A 42 -5.45 21.81 11.02
N ASN A 43 -4.68 21.53 9.97
CA ASN A 43 -5.01 21.92 8.59
C ASN A 43 -6.23 21.14 8.05
N ILE A 44 -6.31 19.83 8.34
CA ILE A 44 -7.45 19.00 7.95
C ILE A 44 -8.72 19.44 8.70
N LEU A 45 -8.62 19.70 10.00
CA LEU A 45 -9.74 20.16 10.82
C LEU A 45 -10.21 21.57 10.44
N ASP A 46 -9.30 22.45 10.05
CA ASP A 46 -9.66 23.77 9.52
C ASP A 46 -10.33 23.66 8.16
N TRP A 47 -9.82 22.80 7.28
CA TRP A 47 -10.43 22.53 5.98
C TRP A 47 -11.85 21.97 6.14
N SER A 48 -12.06 21.00 7.04
CA SER A 48 -13.38 20.41 7.28
C SER A 48 -14.42 21.38 7.84
N LYS A 49 -13.97 22.49 8.45
CA LYS A 49 -14.86 23.56 8.93
C LYS A 49 -15.23 24.55 7.82
N LYS A 50 -14.36 24.72 6.83
CA LYS A 50 -14.52 25.69 5.73
C LYS A 50 -15.22 25.08 4.52
N ASP A 51 -15.07 23.78 4.32
CA ASP A 51 -15.62 23.04 3.20
C ASP A 51 -16.66 22.03 3.71
N PRO A 52 -17.90 22.03 3.19
CA PRO A 52 -18.94 21.09 3.64
C PRO A 52 -18.65 19.63 3.29
N GLY A 53 -17.63 19.37 2.46
CA GLY A 53 -17.30 18.06 1.95
C GLY A 53 -18.18 17.64 0.79
N ILE A 54 -17.94 16.43 0.30
CA ILE A 54 -18.80 15.79 -0.71
C ILE A 54 -19.85 14.91 -0.05
N ASN A 55 -21.05 14.90 -0.64
CA ASN A 55 -22.13 14.03 -0.19
C ASN A 55 -21.89 12.60 -0.69
N VAL A 56 -21.45 11.72 0.22
CA VAL A 56 -21.36 10.27 0.01
C VAL A 56 -22.37 9.55 0.89
N THR A 57 -22.78 8.35 0.47
CA THR A 57 -23.94 7.62 1.05
C THR A 57 -23.69 7.04 2.45
N ASN A 58 -22.51 7.19 3.01
CA ASN A 58 -22.07 6.64 4.29
C ASN A 58 -22.07 7.70 5.41
N GLN A 59 -22.96 7.47 6.39
CA GLN A 59 -23.32 8.30 7.55
C GLN A 59 -22.18 9.04 8.28
N GLY A 60 -22.40 10.33 8.52
CA GLY A 60 -21.98 11.03 9.75
C GLY A 60 -20.59 11.67 9.78
N GLY A 61 -19.77 11.48 8.75
CA GLY A 61 -18.42 12.04 8.65
C GLY A 61 -18.28 13.13 7.59
N TRP A 62 -17.19 13.89 7.66
CA TRP A 62 -16.76 14.79 6.58
C TRP A 62 -15.88 14.03 5.59
N HIS A 63 -16.16 14.18 4.29
CA HIS A 63 -15.34 13.64 3.22
C HIS A 63 -14.86 14.78 2.33
N SER A 64 -13.56 14.97 2.23
CA SER A 64 -12.99 16.09 1.48
C SER A 64 -13.23 15.95 -0.03
N THR A 65 -13.09 17.05 -0.75
CA THR A 65 -12.88 17.01 -2.21
C THR A 65 -11.53 16.36 -2.54
N THR A 66 -11.33 15.95 -3.81
CA THR A 66 -10.12 15.24 -4.28
C THR A 66 -8.96 16.16 -4.66
N ASP A 67 -9.02 17.42 -4.24
CA ASP A 67 -8.07 18.50 -4.55
C ASP A 67 -6.98 18.67 -3.47
N MET A 68 -6.83 17.74 -2.52
CA MET A 68 -5.83 17.83 -1.45
C MET A 68 -4.40 18.05 -1.99
N HIS A 69 -4.08 17.51 -3.17
CA HIS A 69 -2.79 17.69 -3.85
C HIS A 69 -2.49 19.16 -4.22
N THR A 70 -3.50 20.03 -4.27
CA THR A 70 -3.34 21.47 -4.53
C THR A 70 -3.00 22.28 -3.29
N LYS A 71 -3.03 21.66 -2.11
CA LYS A 71 -2.84 22.35 -0.83
C LYS A 71 -1.40 22.18 -0.39
N ASP A 72 -0.71 23.30 -0.21
CA ASP A 72 0.72 23.29 0.13
C ASP A 72 1.01 22.50 1.42
N TRP A 73 0.13 22.59 2.42
CA TRP A 73 0.27 21.87 3.68
C TRP A 73 0.18 20.34 3.54
N ALA A 74 -0.42 19.83 2.46
CA ALA A 74 -0.56 18.40 2.21
C ALA A 74 0.65 17.80 1.47
N LYS A 75 1.55 18.65 0.96
CA LYS A 75 2.70 18.22 0.17
C LYS A 75 3.59 17.19 0.88
N PRO A 76 3.91 17.31 2.18
CA PRO A 76 4.70 16.29 2.88
C PRO A 76 4.05 14.90 2.83
N LEU A 77 2.75 14.81 3.12
CA LEU A 77 2.01 13.54 3.04
C LEU A 77 1.98 12.98 1.62
N LEU A 78 1.81 13.84 0.60
CA LEU A 78 1.80 13.41 -0.79
C LEU A 78 3.13 12.75 -1.19
N LEU A 79 4.26 13.29 -0.72
CA LEU A 79 5.58 12.72 -0.99
C LEU A 79 5.76 11.34 -0.36
N GLU A 80 5.28 11.14 0.87
CA GLU A 80 5.29 9.82 1.54
C GLU A 80 4.45 8.79 0.78
N LEU A 81 3.25 9.17 0.34
CA LEU A 81 2.36 8.31 -0.45
C LEU A 81 2.98 7.96 -1.82
N GLN A 82 3.63 8.92 -2.47
CA GLN A 82 4.34 8.70 -3.73
C GLN A 82 5.53 7.76 -3.55
N ALA A 83 6.31 7.95 -2.49
CA ALA A 83 7.43 7.07 -2.15
C ALA A 83 6.95 5.63 -1.88
N MET A 84 5.82 5.47 -1.17
CA MET A 84 5.21 4.15 -0.95
C MET A 84 4.76 3.51 -2.26
N GLN A 85 4.10 4.27 -3.14
CA GLN A 85 3.65 3.77 -4.44
C GLN A 85 4.82 3.24 -5.29
N VAL A 86 5.94 3.96 -5.32
CA VAL A 86 7.15 3.52 -6.03
C VAL A 86 7.64 2.17 -5.48
N LYS A 87 7.72 2.03 -4.16
CA LYS A 87 8.15 0.76 -3.52
C LYS A 87 7.22 -0.41 -3.85
N VAL A 88 5.91 -0.17 -3.89
CA VAL A 88 4.92 -1.20 -4.27
C VAL A 88 5.14 -1.63 -5.73
N ILE A 89 5.28 -0.67 -6.65
CA ILE A 89 5.54 -0.95 -8.07
C ILE A 89 6.83 -1.75 -8.25
N GLU A 90 7.89 -1.38 -7.54
CA GLU A 90 9.17 -2.09 -7.56
C GLU A 90 9.04 -3.52 -7.02
N ASN A 91 8.38 -3.71 -5.87
CA ASN A 91 8.25 -5.02 -5.24
C ASN A 91 7.37 -5.98 -6.03
N GLU A 92 6.32 -5.46 -6.67
CA GLU A 92 5.41 -6.26 -7.46
C GLU A 92 5.94 -6.52 -8.87
N GLU A 93 7.11 -5.96 -9.21
CA GLU A 93 7.68 -5.99 -10.56
C GLU A 93 6.64 -5.58 -11.62
N TRP A 94 5.77 -4.61 -11.29
CA TRP A 94 4.75 -4.15 -12.22
C TRP A 94 5.46 -3.46 -13.39
N LEU A 95 5.70 -4.23 -14.45
CA LEU A 95 5.97 -3.70 -15.77
C LEU A 95 4.75 -2.84 -16.10
N GLN A 96 4.97 -1.52 -16.19
CA GLN A 96 3.98 -0.57 -16.70
C GLN A 96 3.18 -1.26 -17.82
N PRO A 97 1.84 -1.30 -17.77
CA PRO A 97 1.09 -1.90 -18.86
C PRO A 97 1.59 -1.23 -20.14
N THR A 98 2.09 -2.06 -21.07
CA THR A 98 2.51 -1.61 -22.40
C THR A 98 1.46 -0.63 -22.88
N LYS A 99 1.85 0.59 -23.27
CA LYS A 99 0.92 1.55 -23.86
C LYS A 99 0.10 0.80 -24.91
N ILE A 100 -1.18 0.55 -24.61
CA ILE A 100 -2.14 0.16 -25.64
C ILE A 100 -2.57 1.50 -26.23
N GLY A 101 -1.89 1.89 -27.31
CA GLY A 101 -2.05 3.17 -27.99
C GLY A 101 -0.77 3.59 -28.69
#